data_AF-A0A238H6S1-F1
#
_entry.id   AF-A0A238H6S1-F1
#
_cell.length_a   1.000
_cell.length_b   1.000
_cell.length_c   1.000
_cell.angle_alpha   90.00
_cell.angle_beta   90.00
_cell.angle_gamma   90.00
#
_symmetry.space_group_name_H-M   'P 1'
#
loop_
_entity.id
_entity.type
_entity.pdbx_description
1 polymer ?
#
loop_
_entity_poly.entity_id
_entity_poly.type
_entity_poly.pdbx_seq_one_letter_code
_entity_poly.pdbx_strand_id
1 'polypeptide(L)' 'MSSDNKDSIGWSTAAEVDFIWYLATQPNAITLLEGYIAATKKRVNFGRIDPKIVIAVARERLAVAIEKLSA' A
#
# COMPACT_ATOMS: atom_id res chain seq x y z
N MET A 1 14.99 12.13 -34.58
CA MET A 1 15.18 11.17 -33.47
C MET A 1 15.14 11.98 -32.19
N SER A 2 13.95 12.14 -31.60
CA SER A 2 13.80 12.74 -30.28
C SER A 2 13.80 11.60 -29.28
N SER A 3 14.81 11.58 -28.42
CA SER A 3 15.07 10.52 -27.46
C SER A 3 13.85 10.25 -26.57
N ASP A 4 13.47 8.97 -26.54
CA ASP A 4 12.54 8.30 -25.64
C ASP A 4 12.94 8.57 -24.17
N ASN A 5 12.53 9.70 -23.58
CA ASN A 5 12.50 9.83 -22.13
C ASN A 5 11.22 9.13 -21.65
N LYS A 6 11.26 7.80 -21.58
CA LYS A 6 10.37 7.05 -20.69
C LYS A 6 10.79 7.39 -19.27
N ASP A 7 10.26 8.50 -18.78
CA ASP A 7 10.20 8.79 -17.36
C ASP A 7 9.79 7.51 -16.66
N SER A 8 10.69 6.96 -15.86
CA SER A 8 10.40 5.78 -15.07
C SER A 8 9.26 6.17 -14.13
N ILE A 9 8.02 5.83 -14.50
CA ILE A 9 6.79 6.08 -13.73
C ILE A 9 6.88 5.20 -12.48
N GLY A 10 7.71 5.62 -11.54
CA GLY A 10 7.79 5.02 -10.22
C GLY A 10 6.45 5.22 -9.53
N TRP A 11 5.98 4.16 -8.88
CA TRP A 11 4.75 4.16 -8.12
C TRP A 11 4.74 5.34 -7.12
N SER A 12 3.67 6.13 -7.11
CA SER A 12 3.53 7.29 -6.22
C SER A 12 2.86 6.89 -4.90
N THR A 13 3.05 7.67 -3.83
CA THR A 13 2.33 7.44 -2.55
C THR A 13 0.82 7.34 -2.75
N ALA A 14 0.23 8.17 -3.61
CA ALA A 14 -1.21 8.16 -3.87
C ALA A 14 -1.67 6.83 -4.50
N ALA A 15 -0.96 6.36 -5.54
CA ALA A 15 -1.26 5.07 -6.15
C ALA A 15 -1.09 3.90 -5.16
N GLU A 16 -0.14 4.01 -4.23
CA GLU A 16 0.09 2.97 -3.20
C GLU A 16 -1.05 2.98 -2.18
N VAL A 17 -1.53 4.15 -1.80
CA VAL A 17 -2.72 4.31 -0.98
C VAL A 17 -3.92 3.68 -1.66
N ASP A 18 -4.20 3.98 -2.93
CA ASP A 18 -5.32 3.38 -3.68
C ASP A 18 -5.23 1.85 -3.72
N PHE A 19 -4.02 1.30 -3.88
CA PHE A 19 -3.79 -0.14 -3.81
C PHE A 19 -4.13 -0.71 -2.42
N ILE A 20 -3.72 -0.05 -1.33
CA ILE A 20 -4.08 -0.46 0.03
C ILE A 20 -5.59 -0.43 0.24
N TRP A 21 -6.29 0.59 -0.29
CA TRP A 21 -7.75 0.64 -0.27
C TRP A 21 -8.37 -0.55 -1.00
N TYR A 22 -7.84 -0.92 -2.16
CA TYR A 22 -8.26 -2.12 -2.88
C TYR A 22 -8.01 -3.41 -2.07
N LEU A 23 -6.84 -3.55 -1.41
CA LEU A 23 -6.58 -4.70 -0.53
C LEU A 23 -7.63 -4.81 0.58
N ALA A 24 -8.07 -3.67 1.12
CA ALA A 24 -9.06 -3.61 2.19
C ALA A 24 -10.48 -4.03 1.76
N THR A 25 -10.77 -4.11 0.46
CA THR A 25 -12.06 -4.61 -0.06
C THR A 25 -12.06 -6.10 -0.36
N GLN A 26 -10.90 -6.77 -0.28
CA GLN A 26 -10.80 -8.19 -0.60
C GLN A 26 -11.34 -9.08 0.54
N PRO A 27 -11.84 -10.30 0.24
CA PRO A 27 -12.32 -11.23 1.26
C PRO A 27 -11.29 -11.58 2.34
N ASN A 28 -10.01 -11.55 1.98
CA ASN A 28 -8.86 -11.82 2.83
C ASN A 28 -8.10 -10.52 3.22
N ALA A 29 -8.80 -9.39 3.31
CA ALA A 29 -8.24 -8.08 3.58
C ALA A 29 -7.27 -8.05 4.76
N ILE A 30 -7.59 -8.71 5.88
CA ILE A 30 -6.74 -8.75 7.08
C ILE A 30 -5.36 -9.31 6.74
N THR A 31 -5.30 -10.53 6.17
CA THR A 31 -4.04 -11.18 5.80
C THR A 31 -3.26 -10.39 4.76
N LEU A 32 -3.95 -9.80 3.78
CA LEU A 32 -3.30 -8.98 2.75
C LEU A 32 -2.68 -7.71 3.32
N LEU A 33 -3.39 -7.00 4.21
CA LEU A 33 -2.91 -5.77 4.84
C LEU A 33 -1.76 -6.05 5.83
N GLU A 34 -1.83 -7.14 6.60
CA GLU A 34 -0.73 -7.57 7.47
C GLU A 34 0.52 -7.92 6.66
N GLY A 35 0.36 -8.70 5.59
CA GLY A 35 1.43 -9.05 4.66
C GLY A 35 2.05 -7.83 4.01
N TYR A 36 1.21 -6.87 3.58
CA TYR A 36 1.64 -5.59 3.05
C TYR A 36 2.50 -4.82 4.06
N ILE A 37 2.03 -4.64 5.30
CA ILE A 37 2.78 -3.93 6.35
C ILE A 37 4.13 -4.62 6.63
N ALA A 38 4.14 -5.96 6.69
CA ALA A 38 5.35 -6.73 6.93
C ALA A 38 6.36 -6.60 5.79
N ALA A 39 5.90 -6.64 4.53
CA ALA A 39 6.74 -6.43 3.36
C ALA A 39 7.29 -5.00 3.29
N THR A 40 6.43 -4.01 3.52
CA THR A 40 6.81 -2.58 3.51
C THR A 40 7.86 -2.27 4.57
N LYS A 41 7.79 -2.87 5.77
CA LYS A 41 8.84 -2.73 6.79
C LYS A 41 10.21 -3.30 6.39
N LYS A 42 10.24 -4.29 5.48
CA LYS A 42 11.47 -4.92 4.97
C LYS A 42 11.99 -4.26 3.69
N ARG A 43 11.21 -3.37 3.09
CA ARG A 43 11.57 -2.69 1.84
C ARG A 43 12.67 -1.67 2.11
N VAL A 44 13.77 -1.79 1.36
CA VAL A 44 14.96 -0.92 1.50
C VAL A 44 14.93 0.30 0.58
N ASN A 45 14.08 0.28 -0.45
CA ASN A 45 13.93 1.38 -1.40
C ASN A 45 12.45 1.63 -1.70
N PHE A 46 11.97 2.83 -1.39
CA PHE A 46 10.58 3.25 -1.60
C PHE A 46 10.40 4.11 -2.85
N GLY A 47 11.48 4.51 -3.53
CA GLY A 47 11.40 5.43 -4.66
C GLY A 47 10.70 6.74 -4.28
N ARG A 48 9.51 6.97 -4.85
CA ARG A 48 8.67 8.16 -4.60
C ARG A 48 7.54 7.92 -3.58
N ILE A 49 7.51 6.75 -2.96
CA ILE A 49 6.51 6.38 -1.95
C ILE A 49 6.97 6.88 -0.58
N ASP A 50 6.08 7.52 0.17
CA ASP A 50 6.30 7.80 1.59
C ASP A 50 5.89 6.57 2.43
N PRO A 51 6.86 5.83 3.00
CA PRO A 51 6.57 4.63 3.78
C PRO A 51 5.73 4.91 5.03
N LYS A 52 5.84 6.10 5.63
CA LYS A 52 5.09 6.43 6.85
C LYS A 52 3.60 6.56 6.54
N ILE A 53 3.27 7.24 5.44
CA ILE A 53 1.89 7.42 5.01
C ILE A 53 1.25 6.07 4.68
N VAL A 54 1.91 5.25 3.86
CA VAL A 54 1.32 3.99 3.40
C VAL A 54 1.21 2.96 4.53
N ILE A 55 2.16 2.93 5.49
CA ILE A 55 2.03 2.08 6.69
C ILE A 55 0.88 2.58 7.58
N ALA A 56 0.73 3.89 7.76
CA ALA A 56 -0.37 4.44 8.57
C ALA A 56 -1.73 4.08 7.98
N VAL A 57 -1.91 4.28 6.66
CA VAL A 57 -3.15 3.92 5.96
C VAL A 57 -3.41 2.42 6.03
N ALA A 58 -2.39 1.57 5.80
CA ALA A 58 -2.57 0.13 5.89
C ALA A 58 -3.00 -0.34 7.28
N ARG A 59 -2.45 0.27 8.35
CA ARG A 59 -2.86 -0.02 9.74
C ARG A 59 -4.29 0.42 10.04
N GLU A 60 -4.68 1.61 9.58
CA GLU A 60 -6.05 2.10 9.72
C GLU A 60 -7.04 1.14 9.05
N ARG A 61 -6.78 0.75 7.81
CA ARG A 61 -7.64 -0.19 7.08
C ARG A 61 -7.68 -1.57 7.72
N LEU A 62 -6.57 -2.04 8.28
CA LEU A 62 -6.50 -3.31 9.00
C LEU A 62 -7.38 -3.28 10.24
N ALA A 63 -7.33 -2.20 11.03
CA ALA A 63 -8.19 -2.05 12.21
C ALA A 63 -9.67 -2.11 11.82
N VAL A 64 -10.08 -1.35 10.79
CA VAL A 64 -11.46 -1.39 10.28
C VAL A 64 -11.88 -2.78 9.80
N ALA A 65 -10.99 -3.52 9.13
CA ALA A 65 -11.28 -4.88 8.67
C ALA A 65 -11.47 -5.86 9.84
N ILE A 66 -10.69 -5.72 10.92
CA ILE A 66 -10.83 -6.53 12.14
C ILE A 66 -12.12 -6.19 12.87
N GLU A 67 -12.46 -4.91 13.00
CA GLU A 67 -13.72 -4.47 13.64
C GLU A 67 -14.93 -5.04 12.91
N LYS A 68 -14.94 -5.02 11.58
CA LYS A 68 -16.02 -5.61 10.76
C LYS A 68 -16.19 -7.11 10.92
N LEU A 69 -15.13 -7.85 11.25
CA LEU A 69 -15.21 -9.28 11.52
C LEU A 69 -15.74 -9.56 12.94
N SER A 70 -15.59 -8.61 13.84
CA SER A 70 -15.96 -8.73 15.26
C SER A 70 -17.38 -8.21 15.55
N ALA A 71 -18.03 -7.59 14.57
CA ALA A 71 -19.38 -7.03 14.62
C ALA A 71 -20.41 -7.96 13.97
#